data_AF-A0A413R2C1-F1
#
_entry.id   AF-A0A413R2C1-F1
#
_cell.length_a   1.000
_cell.length_b   1.000
_cell.length_c   1.000
_cell.angle_alpha   90.00
_cell.angle_beta   90.00
_cell.angle_gamma   90.00
#
_symmetry.space_group_name_H-M   'P 1'
#
loop_
_entity.id
_entity.type
_entity.pdbx_description
1 polymer ?
#
loop_
_entity_poly.entity_id
_entity_poly.type
_entity_poly.pdbx_seq_one_letter_code
_entity_poly.pdbx_strand_id
1 'polypeptide(L)'
;MSEQTQAANGQEREVWGSRIGFILSTIGMAFGLGAIWRFPYVAAESGGGAFVLAFTIVTIVIALPAGWAEIAFARKMRSGPITAFQKILGKKGKIAWIFPFIPLGLNMYYLVVVSWTLAYTIFSLYCGQDFMADSVGFFQSFTGNRLAIFGWTVVTLLIISFVCMKGIQKGVEKFCKFCIPLHYVILFALVIRVLTLPGIEDGLTMFAKPDMSMLLDPSLWARATGMALFAVGLGPAYLMAYGSYLPEKSDIPMDFLTVAWWNLFGCIASGLVVIPAVVAFGLNLQSGPSLTYVTLPYVFAQMPFSGLIAFLFFFAMLLGGLSAAIGIMENSVTTFSDGLGWSRKKTLYTIIVVTIIGSIPCIWSDSFLAKFDYIIGDLGYTLTAAIMAIVLAWCVGAKKIRTEWLTGSSLPLGRWFDVIYKYAVVPILLFLLFQSLLNIPKIFF
;
A
#
# COMPACT_ATOMS: atom_id res chain seq x y z
N MET A 1 -2.19 0.55 37.34
CA MET A 1 -2.56 -0.81 36.88
C MET A 1 -3.05 -0.69 35.46
N SER A 2 -2.21 -1.05 34.48
CA SER A 2 -2.59 -1.07 33.06
C SER A 2 -3.56 -2.23 32.81
N GLU A 3 -4.73 -1.96 32.24
CA GLU A 3 -5.62 -2.99 31.72
C GLU A 3 -4.91 -3.71 30.56
N GLN A 4 -4.15 -4.75 30.88
CA GLN A 4 -3.47 -5.60 29.91
C GLN A 4 -4.47 -6.64 29.40
N THR A 5 -5.06 -6.39 28.23
CA THR A 5 -5.88 -7.40 27.55
C THR A 5 -4.97 -8.51 27.01
N GLN A 6 -5.15 -9.73 27.52
CA GLN A 6 -4.45 -10.94 27.10
C GLN A 6 -4.77 -11.28 25.63
N ALA A 7 -3.78 -11.75 24.86
CA ALA A 7 -4.08 -12.40 23.58
C ALA A 7 -4.84 -13.71 23.82
N ALA A 8 -5.58 -14.20 22.82
CA ALA A 8 -6.39 -15.43 22.93
C ALA A 8 -5.60 -16.68 23.39
N ASN A 9 -4.27 -16.62 23.38
CA ASN A 9 -3.36 -17.71 23.72
C ASN A 9 -2.58 -17.50 25.05
N GLY A 10 -2.99 -16.57 25.90
CA GLY A 10 -2.36 -16.35 27.22
C GLY A 10 -0.96 -15.71 27.18
N GLN A 11 -0.45 -15.33 26.01
CA GLN A 11 0.74 -14.50 25.86
C GLN A 11 0.36 -13.01 25.78
N GLU A 12 1.17 -12.14 26.38
CA GLU A 12 1.00 -10.70 26.24
C GLU A 12 1.17 -10.29 24.76
N ARG A 13 0.22 -9.50 24.23
CA ARG A 13 0.33 -8.95 22.87
C ARG A 13 1.51 -8.00 22.82
N GLU A 14 2.37 -8.14 21.81
CA GLU A 14 3.44 -7.18 21.55
C GLU A 14 2.88 -5.76 21.37
N VAL A 15 3.72 -4.76 21.61
CA VAL A 15 3.41 -3.34 21.36
C VAL A 15 4.53 -2.72 20.54
N TRP A 16 4.26 -1.62 19.85
CA TRP A 16 5.34 -0.86 19.22
C TRP A 16 6.38 -0.43 20.27
N GLY A 17 7.66 -0.60 19.97
CA GLY A 17 8.77 -0.24 20.85
C GLY A 17 9.00 1.27 20.92
N SER A 18 8.49 2.03 19.94
CA SER A 18 8.54 3.49 19.94
C SER A 18 7.48 4.11 19.03
N ARG A 19 7.12 5.37 19.29
CA ARG A 19 6.23 6.20 18.44
C ARG A 19 6.73 6.28 17.00
N ILE A 20 8.03 6.54 16.82
CA ILE A 20 8.66 6.60 15.49
C ILE A 20 8.65 5.23 14.79
N GLY A 21 8.73 4.13 15.56
CA GLY A 21 8.59 2.78 15.06
C GLY A 21 7.23 2.55 14.41
N PHE A 22 6.15 2.92 15.09
CA PHE A 22 4.81 2.89 14.52
C PHE A 22 4.73 3.74 13.24
N ILE A 23 5.12 5.03 13.30
CA ILE A 23 5.00 5.94 12.16
C ILE A 23 5.75 5.41 10.93
N LEU A 24 7.03 5.03 11.09
CA LEU A 24 7.84 4.53 9.97
C LEU A 24 7.33 3.19 9.45
N SER A 25 6.88 2.29 10.32
CA SER A 25 6.29 1.02 9.87
C SER A 25 4.97 1.23 9.13
N THR A 26 4.10 2.14 9.58
CA THR A 26 2.86 2.47 8.86
C THR A 26 3.14 3.18 7.54
N ILE A 27 4.14 4.08 7.48
CA ILE A 27 4.61 4.65 6.20
C ILE A 27 5.11 3.53 5.28
N GLY A 28 5.91 2.59 5.78
CA GLY A 28 6.43 1.49 4.97
C GLY A 28 5.37 0.53 4.47
N MET A 29 4.28 0.36 5.22
CA MET A 29 3.12 -0.41 4.81
C MET A 29 2.31 0.31 3.71
N ALA A 30 2.14 1.63 3.83
CA ALA A 30 1.37 2.46 2.90
C ALA A 30 2.14 2.73 1.59
N PHE A 31 3.43 3.09 1.72
CA PHE A 31 4.30 3.46 0.62
C PHE A 31 5.00 2.23 0.02
N GLY A 32 4.24 1.46 -0.77
CA GLY A 32 4.71 0.27 -1.47
C GLY A 32 5.01 0.49 -2.96
N LEU A 33 5.14 -0.61 -3.72
CA LEU A 33 5.36 -0.58 -5.17
C LEU A 33 4.31 0.24 -5.91
N GLY A 34 3.04 0.13 -5.51
CA GLY A 34 1.97 0.88 -6.17
C GLY A 34 2.13 2.40 -6.05
N ALA A 35 2.79 2.90 -5.00
CA ALA A 35 3.10 4.33 -4.92
C ALA A 35 4.18 4.75 -5.94
N ILE A 36 5.07 3.83 -6.34
CA ILE A 36 6.19 4.13 -7.22
C ILE A 36 5.86 3.94 -8.70
N TRP A 37 5.00 2.98 -9.05
CA TRP A 37 4.64 2.73 -10.46
C TRP A 37 3.16 2.98 -10.79
N ARG A 38 2.23 2.56 -9.92
CA ARG A 38 0.78 2.72 -10.15
C ARG A 38 0.39 4.20 -10.07
N PHE A 39 0.94 4.94 -9.10
CA PHE A 39 0.65 6.38 -8.99
C PHE A 39 1.07 7.17 -10.24
N PRO A 40 2.33 7.10 -10.72
CA PRO A 40 2.70 7.80 -11.96
C PRO A 40 1.84 7.43 -13.17
N TYR A 41 1.57 6.14 -13.34
CA TYR A 41 0.74 5.64 -14.43
C TYR A 41 -0.70 6.22 -14.37
N VAL A 42 -1.37 6.09 -13.23
CA VAL A 42 -2.75 6.60 -13.05
C VAL A 42 -2.78 8.12 -13.16
N ALA A 43 -1.78 8.82 -12.60
CA ALA A 43 -1.69 10.27 -12.71
C ALA A 43 -1.54 10.72 -14.17
N ALA A 44 -0.68 10.06 -14.95
CA ALA A 44 -0.51 10.36 -16.37
C ALA A 44 -1.80 10.17 -17.17
N GLU A 45 -2.52 9.07 -16.97
CA GLU A 45 -3.80 8.79 -17.65
C GLU A 45 -4.97 9.67 -17.18
N SER A 46 -4.80 10.35 -16.04
CA SER A 46 -5.86 11.13 -15.39
C SER A 46 -5.57 12.63 -15.44
N GLY A 47 -4.75 13.09 -16.38
CA GLY A 47 -4.51 14.52 -16.59
C GLY A 47 -3.41 15.13 -15.72
N GLY A 48 -2.47 14.31 -15.26
CA GLY A 48 -1.27 14.74 -14.54
C GLY A 48 -1.60 15.58 -13.31
N GLY A 49 -1.30 16.88 -13.36
CA GLY A 49 -1.52 17.80 -12.26
C GLY A 49 -2.95 17.86 -11.73
N ALA A 50 -3.97 17.67 -12.58
CA ALA A 50 -5.37 17.65 -12.14
C ALA A 50 -5.64 16.45 -11.21
N PHE A 51 -5.08 15.29 -11.55
CA PHE A 51 -5.14 14.10 -10.71
C PHE A 51 -4.35 14.27 -9.41
N VAL A 52 -3.15 14.84 -9.46
CA VAL A 52 -2.34 15.09 -8.25
C VAL A 52 -3.10 15.97 -7.26
N LEU A 53 -3.77 17.00 -7.75
CA LEU A 53 -4.61 17.88 -6.93
C LEU A 53 -5.82 17.12 -6.35
N ALA A 54 -6.57 16.39 -7.17
CA ALA A 54 -7.71 15.59 -6.72
C ALA A 54 -7.29 14.53 -5.68
N PHE A 55 -6.19 13.81 -5.92
CA PHE A 55 -5.59 12.83 -5.01
C PHE A 55 -5.21 13.46 -3.67
N THR A 56 -4.61 14.65 -3.69
CA THR A 56 -4.27 15.40 -2.48
C THR A 56 -5.51 15.74 -1.65
N ILE A 57 -6.54 16.28 -2.29
CA ILE A 57 -7.80 16.65 -1.63
C ILE A 57 -8.47 15.41 -1.03
N VAL A 58 -8.61 14.34 -1.81
CA VAL A 58 -9.18 13.08 -1.35
C VAL A 58 -8.39 12.49 -0.19
N THR A 59 -7.06 12.51 -0.24
CA THR A 59 -6.22 11.97 0.83
C THR A 59 -6.50 12.70 2.16
N ILE A 60 -6.60 14.02 2.12
CA ILE A 60 -6.84 14.86 3.31
C ILE A 60 -8.29 14.74 3.81
N VAL A 61 -9.27 14.77 2.89
CA VAL A 61 -10.69 14.87 3.25
C VAL A 61 -11.30 13.49 3.52
N ILE A 62 -10.84 12.44 2.85
CA ILE A 62 -11.46 11.11 2.89
C ILE A 62 -10.56 10.10 3.58
N ALA A 63 -9.35 9.87 3.04
CA ALA A 63 -8.49 8.78 3.53
C ALA A 63 -8.00 9.03 4.96
N LEU A 64 -7.64 10.28 5.29
CA LEU A 64 -7.12 10.66 6.60
C LEU A 64 -8.16 10.49 7.73
N PRO A 65 -9.39 11.05 7.65
CA PRO A 65 -10.43 10.77 8.65
C PRO A 65 -10.75 9.29 8.78
N ALA A 66 -10.74 8.56 7.68
CA ALA A 66 -11.06 7.15 7.73
C ALA A 66 -9.97 6.31 8.41
N GLY A 67 -8.70 6.61 8.15
CA GLY A 67 -7.62 5.92 8.83
C GLY A 67 -7.52 6.29 10.32
N TRP A 68 -7.86 7.52 10.73
CA TRP A 68 -8.02 7.84 12.15
C TRP A 68 -9.06 6.96 12.82
N ALA A 69 -10.23 6.78 12.18
CA ALA A 69 -11.29 5.94 12.71
C ALA A 69 -10.86 4.46 12.80
N GLU A 70 -10.21 3.94 11.76
CA GLU A 70 -9.77 2.55 11.69
C GLU A 70 -8.67 2.26 12.75
N ILE A 71 -7.68 3.14 12.89
CA ILE A 71 -6.60 2.99 13.89
C ILE A 71 -7.16 3.15 15.31
N ALA A 72 -8.09 4.08 15.54
CA ALA A 72 -8.74 4.24 16.85
C ALA A 72 -9.49 2.99 17.26
N PHE A 73 -10.24 2.41 16.32
CA PHE A 73 -10.94 1.14 16.53
C PHE A 73 -9.97 -0.01 16.82
N ALA A 74 -8.90 -0.11 16.03
CA ALA A 74 -7.84 -1.09 16.20
C ALA A 74 -7.22 -1.05 17.60
N ARG A 75 -6.79 0.15 18.02
CA ARG A 75 -6.20 0.39 19.34
C ARG A 75 -7.18 0.04 20.44
N LYS A 76 -8.46 0.43 20.31
CA LYS A 76 -9.48 0.15 21.32
C LYS A 76 -9.76 -1.35 21.46
N MET A 77 -9.72 -2.10 20.35
CA MET A 77 -10.06 -3.52 20.34
C MET A 77 -8.88 -4.44 20.70
N ARG A 78 -7.64 -3.98 20.48
CA ARG A 78 -6.39 -4.72 20.68
C ARG A 78 -6.42 -6.13 20.09
N SER A 79 -7.07 -6.27 18.94
CA SER A 79 -7.23 -7.52 18.21
C SER A 79 -7.42 -7.26 16.72
N GLY A 80 -7.22 -8.30 15.90
CA GLY A 80 -7.56 -8.30 14.48
C GLY A 80 -9.07 -8.13 14.21
N PRO A 81 -9.44 -7.93 12.93
CA PRO A 81 -10.79 -7.57 12.50
C PRO A 81 -11.85 -8.60 12.91
N ILE A 82 -11.56 -9.90 12.82
CA ILE A 82 -12.53 -10.95 13.18
C ILE A 82 -13.02 -10.78 14.62
N THR A 83 -12.09 -10.78 15.57
CA THR A 83 -12.40 -10.70 17.01
C THR A 83 -13.03 -9.36 17.37
N ALA A 84 -12.53 -8.26 16.79
CA ALA A 84 -13.05 -6.93 17.03
C ALA A 84 -14.49 -6.73 16.55
N PHE A 85 -14.81 -7.20 15.34
CA PHE A 85 -16.17 -7.11 14.81
C PHE A 85 -17.13 -8.02 15.58
N GLN A 86 -16.71 -9.21 15.99
CA GLN A 86 -17.52 -10.08 16.83
C GLN A 86 -17.82 -9.46 18.21
N LYS A 87 -16.87 -8.74 18.81
CA LYS A 87 -17.09 -7.98 20.06
C LYS A 87 -18.17 -6.90 19.92
N ILE A 88 -18.22 -6.20 18.79
CA ILE A 88 -19.18 -5.10 18.57
C ILE A 88 -20.53 -5.57 18.02
N LEU A 89 -20.53 -6.52 17.09
CA LEU A 89 -21.72 -6.91 16.33
C LEU A 89 -22.29 -8.28 16.74
N GLY A 90 -21.67 -8.97 17.71
CA GLY A 90 -22.06 -10.31 18.13
C GLY A 90 -22.06 -11.30 16.96
N LYS A 91 -23.16 -12.05 16.77
CA LYS A 91 -23.31 -13.03 15.68
C LYS A 91 -23.12 -12.42 14.28
N LYS A 92 -23.54 -11.16 14.07
CA LYS A 92 -23.38 -10.46 12.79
C LYS A 92 -21.91 -10.14 12.50
N GLY A 93 -21.05 -10.12 13.51
CA GLY A 93 -19.60 -9.91 13.37
C GLY A 93 -18.86 -11.02 12.63
N LYS A 94 -19.50 -12.16 12.34
CA LYS A 94 -18.95 -13.21 11.46
C LYS A 94 -18.64 -12.72 10.04
N ILE A 95 -19.26 -11.62 9.60
CA ILE A 95 -18.91 -10.97 8.33
C ILE A 95 -17.41 -10.62 8.24
N ALA A 96 -16.74 -10.41 9.38
CA ALA A 96 -15.35 -10.01 9.39
C ALA A 96 -14.36 -11.11 8.97
N TRP A 97 -14.82 -12.34 8.72
CA TRP A 97 -13.99 -13.37 8.09
C TRP A 97 -13.58 -13.02 6.66
N ILE A 98 -14.23 -12.04 6.02
CA ILE A 98 -13.82 -11.55 4.70
C ILE A 98 -12.49 -10.80 4.74
N PHE A 99 -12.19 -10.06 5.82
CA PHE A 99 -11.01 -9.21 5.91
C PHE A 99 -9.69 -9.97 5.70
N PRO A 100 -9.40 -11.12 6.36
CA PRO A 100 -8.12 -11.80 6.18
C PRO A 100 -7.88 -12.39 4.79
N PHE A 101 -8.90 -12.65 3.99
CA PHE A 101 -8.72 -13.18 2.63
C PHE A 101 -8.12 -12.14 1.68
N ILE A 102 -8.37 -10.86 1.93
CA ILE A 102 -7.84 -9.76 1.10
C ILE A 102 -6.31 -9.63 1.21
N PRO A 103 -5.71 -9.43 2.41
CA PRO A 103 -4.26 -9.38 2.54
C PRO A 103 -3.60 -10.73 2.20
N LEU A 104 -4.29 -11.86 2.42
CA LEU A 104 -3.77 -13.17 2.00
C LEU A 104 -3.69 -13.28 0.47
N GLY A 105 -4.74 -12.85 -0.26
CA GLY A 105 -4.70 -12.79 -1.71
C GLY A 105 -3.64 -11.81 -2.22
N LEU A 106 -3.51 -10.64 -1.59
CA LEU A 106 -2.47 -9.66 -1.90
C LEU A 106 -1.07 -10.25 -1.72
N ASN A 107 -0.83 -11.01 -0.64
CA ASN A 107 0.45 -11.73 -0.46
C ASN A 107 0.80 -12.63 -1.64
N MET A 108 -0.19 -13.27 -2.30
CA MET A 108 0.07 -14.23 -3.38
C MET A 108 0.58 -13.56 -4.66
N TYR A 109 0.02 -12.40 -5.05
CA TYR A 109 0.41 -11.75 -6.31
C TYR A 109 1.38 -10.59 -6.13
N TYR A 110 1.25 -9.82 -5.04
CA TYR A 110 2.13 -8.68 -4.78
C TYR A 110 3.58 -9.15 -4.59
N LEU A 111 3.76 -10.30 -3.93
CA LEU A 111 5.06 -10.94 -3.76
C LEU A 111 5.75 -11.24 -5.10
N VAL A 112 4.99 -11.63 -6.13
CA VAL A 112 5.54 -11.90 -7.47
C VAL A 112 6.15 -10.62 -8.04
N VAL A 113 5.45 -9.49 -7.96
CA VAL A 113 5.94 -8.20 -8.46
C VAL A 113 7.14 -7.69 -7.65
N VAL A 114 7.13 -7.85 -6.31
CA VAL A 114 8.30 -7.52 -5.48
C VAL A 114 9.51 -8.37 -5.85
N SER A 115 9.30 -9.63 -6.25
CA SER A 115 10.38 -10.50 -6.67
C SER A 115 11.02 -10.07 -8.01
N TRP A 116 10.23 -9.48 -8.92
CA TRP A 116 10.78 -8.84 -10.12
C TRP A 116 11.65 -7.65 -9.73
N THR A 117 11.19 -6.81 -8.80
CA THR A 117 11.99 -5.67 -8.31
C THR A 117 13.29 -6.14 -7.66
N LEU A 118 13.27 -7.23 -6.89
CA LEU A 118 14.48 -7.83 -6.33
C LEU A 118 15.44 -8.28 -7.43
N ALA A 119 14.93 -9.01 -8.42
CA ALA A 119 15.74 -9.46 -9.56
C ALA A 119 16.37 -8.28 -10.31
N TYR A 120 15.59 -7.25 -10.66
CA TYR A 120 16.09 -6.05 -11.36
C TYR A 120 17.07 -5.22 -10.53
N THR A 121 16.93 -5.20 -9.21
CA THR A 121 17.93 -4.59 -8.31
C THR A 121 19.28 -5.31 -8.46
N ILE A 122 19.27 -6.64 -8.51
CA ILE A 122 20.48 -7.44 -8.69
C ILE A 122 21.00 -7.32 -10.13
N PHE A 123 20.14 -7.37 -11.14
CA PHE A 123 20.53 -7.21 -12.55
C PHE A 123 21.18 -5.85 -12.80
N SER A 124 20.73 -4.78 -12.13
CA SER A 124 21.35 -3.45 -12.21
C SER A 124 22.82 -3.45 -11.80
N LEU A 125 23.27 -4.39 -10.95
CA LEU A 125 24.67 -4.51 -10.52
C LEU A 125 25.54 -5.29 -11.52
N TYR A 126 24.99 -6.29 -12.21
CA TYR A 126 25.78 -7.26 -12.99
C TYR A 126 25.59 -7.15 -14.51
N CYS A 127 24.39 -6.82 -14.98
CA CYS A 127 24.02 -6.74 -16.39
C CYS A 127 23.15 -5.51 -16.69
N GLY A 128 23.37 -4.43 -15.95
CA GLY A 128 22.58 -3.20 -16.06
C GLY A 128 22.53 -2.64 -17.48
N GLN A 129 23.67 -2.64 -18.17
CA GLN A 129 23.76 -2.14 -19.54
C GLN A 129 22.99 -3.01 -20.53
N ASP A 130 22.98 -4.33 -20.34
CA ASP A 130 22.32 -5.27 -21.24
C ASP A 130 20.79 -5.09 -21.22
N PHE A 131 20.18 -4.98 -20.04
CA PHE A 131 18.74 -4.78 -19.97
C PHE A 131 18.32 -3.34 -20.31
N MET A 132 19.20 -2.36 -20.17
CA MET A 132 18.91 -0.99 -20.61
C MET A 132 19.00 -0.86 -22.14
N ALA A 133 19.85 -1.65 -22.81
CA ALA A 133 20.00 -1.66 -24.26
C ALA A 133 18.78 -2.29 -24.97
N ASP A 134 18.21 -3.37 -24.41
CA ASP A 134 16.97 -4.00 -24.90
C ASP A 134 16.02 -4.32 -23.74
N SER A 135 15.35 -3.27 -23.23
CA SER A 135 14.47 -3.42 -22.07
C SER A 135 13.23 -4.25 -22.34
N VAL A 136 12.70 -4.21 -23.57
CA VAL A 136 11.53 -5.01 -23.98
C VAL A 136 11.89 -6.48 -24.03
N GLY A 137 12.93 -6.85 -24.79
CA GLY A 137 13.34 -8.24 -24.95
C GLY A 137 13.85 -8.85 -23.65
N PHE A 138 14.58 -8.07 -22.84
CA PHE A 138 15.03 -8.52 -21.53
C PHE A 138 13.85 -8.79 -20.58
N PHE A 139 12.88 -7.87 -20.49
CA PHE A 139 11.70 -8.09 -19.64
C PHE A 139 10.89 -9.30 -20.09
N GLN A 140 10.63 -9.45 -21.40
CA GLN A 140 9.91 -10.59 -21.95
C GLN A 140 10.63 -11.93 -21.71
N SER A 141 11.96 -11.96 -21.87
CA SER A 141 12.79 -13.14 -21.60
C SER A 141 12.73 -13.51 -20.11
N PHE A 142 12.85 -12.52 -19.23
CA PHE A 142 12.76 -12.71 -17.78
C PHE A 142 11.37 -13.20 -17.35
N THR A 143 10.29 -12.54 -17.79
CA THR A 143 8.92 -12.94 -17.44
C THR A 143 8.50 -14.23 -18.12
N GLY A 144 9.11 -14.59 -19.25
CA GLY A 144 8.95 -15.89 -19.91
C GLY A 144 9.54 -17.04 -19.10
N ASN A 145 10.59 -16.77 -18.31
CA ASN A 145 11.21 -17.78 -17.44
C ASN A 145 10.45 -17.92 -16.10
N ARG A 146 9.31 -18.63 -16.16
CA ARG A 146 8.42 -18.83 -15.00
C ARG A 146 9.11 -19.50 -13.79
N LEU A 147 10.07 -20.39 -14.04
CA LEU A 147 10.87 -21.02 -12.98
C LEU A 147 11.80 -20.04 -12.27
N ALA A 148 12.44 -19.13 -13.03
CA ALA A 148 13.26 -18.07 -12.43
C ALA A 148 12.40 -17.14 -11.56
N ILE A 149 11.22 -16.73 -12.04
CA ILE A 149 10.28 -15.91 -11.26
C ILE A 149 9.87 -16.63 -9.98
N PHE A 150 9.56 -17.92 -10.05
CA PHE A 150 9.23 -18.71 -8.87
C PHE A 150 10.39 -18.75 -7.87
N GLY A 151 11.62 -18.95 -8.33
CA GLY A 151 12.82 -18.88 -7.50
C GLY A 151 12.98 -17.54 -6.79
N TRP A 152 12.85 -16.42 -7.52
CA TRP A 152 12.89 -15.07 -6.93
C TRP A 152 11.75 -14.82 -5.95
N THR A 153 10.54 -15.32 -6.24
CA THR A 153 9.37 -15.23 -5.36
C THR A 153 9.63 -15.94 -4.03
N VAL A 154 10.20 -17.15 -4.08
CA VAL A 154 10.57 -17.90 -2.86
C VAL A 154 11.63 -17.16 -2.06
N VAL A 155 12.69 -16.66 -2.69
CA VAL A 155 13.75 -15.88 -2.02
C VAL A 155 13.16 -14.63 -1.35
N THR A 156 12.30 -13.90 -2.06
CA THR A 156 11.64 -12.69 -1.54
C THR A 156 10.78 -13.03 -0.32
N LEU A 157 10.01 -14.13 -0.38
CA LEU A 157 9.19 -14.57 0.74
C LEU A 157 10.03 -14.97 1.95
N LEU A 158 11.18 -15.61 1.75
CA LEU A 158 12.08 -15.96 2.85
C LEU A 158 12.62 -14.71 3.56
N ILE A 159 12.95 -13.65 2.81
CA ILE A 159 13.38 -12.36 3.37
C ILE A 159 12.26 -11.76 4.23
N ILE A 160 11.04 -11.67 3.69
CA ILE A 160 9.87 -11.13 4.39
C ILE A 160 9.56 -11.95 5.65
N SER A 161 9.53 -13.28 5.49
CA SER A 161 9.24 -14.23 6.57
C SER A 161 10.27 -14.14 7.69
N PHE A 162 11.55 -13.93 7.36
CA PHE A 162 12.60 -13.74 8.36
C PHE A 162 12.38 -12.50 9.22
N VAL A 163 11.92 -11.40 8.62
CA VAL A 163 11.56 -10.19 9.38
C VAL A 163 10.33 -10.46 10.25
N CYS A 164 9.26 -11.02 9.68
CA CYS A 164 8.04 -11.32 10.42
C CYS A 164 8.27 -12.34 11.54
N MET A 165 9.18 -13.32 11.41
CA MET A 165 9.49 -14.28 12.48
C MET A 165 10.03 -13.61 13.75
N LYS A 166 10.66 -12.44 13.64
CA LYS A 166 11.21 -11.67 14.77
C LYS A 166 10.16 -10.81 15.51
N GLY A 167 8.91 -10.81 15.07
CA GLY A 167 7.82 -10.04 15.68
C GLY A 167 7.82 -8.57 15.30
N ILE A 168 7.02 -7.77 15.99
CA ILE A 168 6.78 -6.36 15.70
C ILE A 168 8.02 -5.53 16.05
N GLN A 169 8.50 -5.58 17.30
CA GLN A 169 9.59 -4.72 17.76
C GLN A 169 10.95 -5.09 17.15
N LYS A 170 11.31 -6.39 17.20
CA LYS A 170 12.64 -6.87 16.77
C LYS A 170 12.71 -7.15 15.27
N GLY A 171 11.56 -7.27 14.60
CA GLY A 171 11.43 -7.51 13.17
C GLY A 171 10.98 -6.25 12.43
N VAL A 172 9.67 -6.06 12.36
CA VAL A 172 9.00 -5.04 11.52
C VAL A 172 9.51 -3.62 11.80
N GLU A 173 9.52 -3.21 13.07
CA GLU A 173 9.95 -1.87 13.50
C GLU A 173 11.43 -1.62 13.16
N LYS A 174 12.30 -2.58 13.47
CA LYS A 174 13.75 -2.45 13.20
C LYS A 174 14.04 -2.37 11.70
N PHE A 175 13.33 -3.17 10.90
CA PHE A 175 13.44 -3.14 9.45
C PHE A 175 13.00 -1.77 8.90
N CYS A 176 11.81 -1.30 9.26
CA CYS A 176 11.26 -0.05 8.74
C CYS A 176 12.03 1.19 9.20
N LYS A 177 12.58 1.19 10.42
CA LYS A 177 13.45 2.26 10.92
C LYS A 177 14.70 2.49 10.07
N PHE A 178 15.16 1.47 9.36
CA PHE A 178 16.29 1.58 8.43
C PHE A 178 15.80 1.79 6.99
N CYS A 179 14.92 0.92 6.50
CA CYS A 179 14.53 0.88 5.11
C CYS A 179 13.76 2.12 4.65
N ILE A 180 12.89 2.70 5.50
CA ILE A 180 12.04 3.83 5.10
C ILE A 180 12.84 5.13 4.99
N PRO A 181 13.67 5.54 5.97
CA PRO A 181 14.53 6.71 5.78
C PRO A 181 15.46 6.57 4.57
N LEU A 182 16.09 5.39 4.40
CA LEU A 182 16.98 5.13 3.26
C LEU A 182 16.21 5.22 1.93
N HIS A 183 15.01 4.65 1.87
CA HIS A 183 14.14 4.75 0.71
C HIS A 183 13.89 6.21 0.32
N TYR A 184 13.47 7.06 1.27
CA TYR A 184 13.20 8.48 0.98
C TYR A 184 14.46 9.22 0.55
N VAL A 185 15.61 8.98 1.18
CA VAL A 185 16.90 9.57 0.77
C VAL A 185 17.20 9.27 -0.71
N ILE A 186 17.04 8.01 -1.12
CA ILE A 186 17.26 7.62 -2.52
C ILE A 186 16.22 8.26 -3.44
N LEU A 187 14.94 8.26 -3.04
CA LEU A 187 13.86 8.90 -3.81
C LEU A 187 14.14 10.40 -4.05
N PHE A 188 14.61 11.12 -3.03
CA PHE A 188 15.01 12.53 -3.16
C PHE A 188 16.18 12.73 -4.12
N ALA A 189 17.19 11.87 -4.06
CA ALA A 189 18.32 11.92 -4.99
C ALA A 189 17.86 11.71 -6.45
N LEU A 190 16.91 10.80 -6.66
CA LEU A 190 16.32 10.55 -7.98
C LEU A 190 15.48 11.75 -8.47
N VAL A 191 14.70 12.38 -7.59
CA VAL A 191 13.96 13.61 -7.94
C VAL A 191 14.93 14.70 -8.41
N ILE A 192 16.00 14.97 -7.64
CA ILE A 192 17.01 15.97 -8.02
C ILE A 192 17.59 15.63 -9.39
N ARG A 193 17.96 14.36 -9.62
CA ARG A 193 18.52 13.93 -10.91
C ARG A 193 17.55 14.12 -12.08
N VAL A 194 16.26 13.87 -11.89
CA VAL A 194 15.25 14.05 -12.94
C VAL A 194 15.03 15.52 -13.25
N LEU A 195 15.04 16.40 -12.24
CA LEU A 195 14.91 17.85 -12.42
C LEU A 195 16.07 18.48 -13.21
N THR A 196 17.23 17.82 -13.28
CA THR A 196 18.38 18.30 -14.06
C THR A 196 18.44 17.71 -15.48
N LEU A 197 17.42 16.98 -15.93
CA LEU A 197 17.40 16.45 -17.30
C LEU A 197 17.12 17.56 -18.33
N PRO A 198 17.82 17.56 -19.47
CA PRO A 198 17.52 18.48 -20.57
C PRO A 198 16.13 18.16 -21.15
N GLY A 199 15.33 19.18 -21.43
CA GLY A 199 14.00 19.01 -22.02
C GLY A 199 12.90 18.53 -21.07
N ILE A 200 13.14 18.56 -19.74
CA ILE A 200 12.18 18.07 -18.73
C ILE A 200 10.96 19.00 -18.53
N GLU A 201 10.99 20.20 -19.09
CA GLU A 201 10.03 21.29 -18.85
C GLU A 201 8.58 20.94 -19.21
N ASP A 202 8.38 20.28 -20.35
CA ASP A 202 7.04 19.83 -20.79
C ASP A 202 6.48 18.76 -19.83
N GLY A 203 7.34 17.83 -19.41
CA GLY A 203 7.02 16.80 -18.44
C GLY A 203 6.67 17.36 -17.06
N LEU A 204 7.40 18.39 -16.61
CA LEU A 204 7.10 19.11 -15.37
C LEU A 204 5.80 19.89 -15.49
N THR A 205 5.54 20.53 -16.63
CA THR A 205 4.29 21.25 -16.88
C THR A 205 3.10 20.31 -16.83
N MET A 206 3.18 19.15 -17.50
CA MET A 206 2.14 18.11 -17.45
C MET A 206 1.87 17.63 -16.02
N PHE A 207 2.92 17.44 -15.22
CA PHE A 207 2.79 16.94 -13.86
C PHE A 207 2.31 17.99 -12.85
N ALA A 208 2.79 19.23 -12.96
CA ALA A 208 2.60 20.25 -11.93
C ALA A 208 1.48 21.26 -12.24
N LYS A 209 1.10 21.44 -13.51
CA LYS A 209 0.06 22.40 -13.91
C LYS A 209 -1.28 21.68 -14.09
N PRO A 210 -2.22 21.80 -13.12
CA PRO A 210 -3.52 21.14 -13.24
C PRO A 210 -4.39 21.79 -14.33
N ASP A 211 -4.96 20.96 -15.20
CA ASP A 211 -6.10 21.36 -16.02
C ASP A 211 -7.37 21.39 -15.17
N MET A 212 -7.83 22.60 -14.85
CA MET A 212 -8.99 22.80 -13.98
C MET A 212 -10.30 22.30 -14.60
N SER A 213 -10.38 22.16 -15.93
CA SER A 213 -11.57 21.62 -16.60
C SER A 213 -11.81 20.16 -16.23
N MET A 214 -10.74 19.40 -15.97
CA MET A 214 -10.81 17.99 -15.58
C MET A 214 -11.38 17.77 -14.18
N LEU A 215 -11.38 18.80 -13.31
CA LEU A 215 -12.00 18.72 -11.99
C LEU A 215 -13.54 18.57 -12.08
N LEU A 216 -14.13 18.90 -13.23
CA LEU A 216 -15.56 18.70 -13.50
C LEU A 216 -15.88 17.25 -13.87
N ASP A 217 -14.88 16.42 -14.22
CA ASP A 217 -15.07 15.02 -14.57
C ASP A 217 -15.17 14.14 -13.30
N PRO A 218 -16.33 13.51 -13.01
CA PRO A 218 -16.46 12.61 -11.87
C PRO A 218 -15.51 11.40 -11.92
N SER A 219 -15.05 10.99 -13.12
CA SER A 219 -14.12 9.88 -13.28
C SER A 219 -12.74 10.19 -12.69
N LEU A 220 -12.32 11.46 -12.68
CA LEU A 220 -11.07 11.90 -12.07
C LEU A 220 -11.08 11.64 -10.57
N TRP A 221 -12.18 12.06 -9.92
CA TRP A 221 -12.37 11.90 -8.48
C TRP A 221 -12.49 10.43 -8.07
N ALA A 222 -13.16 9.61 -8.87
CA ALA A 222 -13.24 8.17 -8.64
C ALA A 222 -11.84 7.53 -8.66
N ARG A 223 -11.03 7.83 -9.69
CA ARG A 223 -9.64 7.35 -9.82
C ARG A 223 -8.76 7.84 -8.67
N ALA A 224 -8.84 9.13 -8.34
CA ALA A 224 -8.11 9.72 -7.22
C ALA A 224 -8.48 9.07 -5.88
N THR A 225 -9.76 8.77 -5.67
CA THR A 225 -10.25 8.07 -4.49
C THR A 225 -9.73 6.65 -4.41
N GLY A 226 -9.85 5.85 -5.46
CA GLY A 226 -9.28 4.50 -5.49
C GLY A 226 -7.79 4.50 -5.17
N MET A 227 -7.03 5.42 -5.77
CA MET A 227 -5.60 5.54 -5.52
C MET A 227 -5.27 5.97 -4.08
N ALA A 228 -6.00 6.93 -3.50
CA ALA A 228 -5.76 7.40 -2.13
C ALA A 228 -6.02 6.31 -1.08
N LEU A 229 -7.09 5.53 -1.27
CA LEU A 229 -7.41 4.42 -0.38
C LEU A 229 -6.34 3.33 -0.45
N PHE A 230 -5.98 2.93 -1.66
CA PHE A 230 -4.92 1.96 -1.89
C PHE A 230 -3.60 2.41 -1.29
N ALA A 231 -3.20 3.67 -1.54
CA ALA A 231 -1.95 4.24 -1.07
C ALA A 231 -1.87 4.26 0.47
N VAL A 232 -2.98 4.47 1.17
CA VAL A 232 -3.00 4.55 2.64
C VAL A 232 -3.15 3.17 3.30
N GLY A 233 -3.67 2.17 2.59
CA GLY A 233 -3.96 0.86 3.17
C GLY A 233 -5.31 0.80 3.89
N LEU A 234 -6.29 1.65 3.54
CA LEU A 234 -7.57 1.74 4.24
C LEU A 234 -8.54 0.63 3.80
N GLY A 235 -9.12 -0.11 4.74
CA GLY A 235 -10.22 -1.04 4.45
C GLY A 235 -9.88 -2.51 4.67
N PRO A 236 -8.86 -3.11 4.04
CA PRO A 236 -8.49 -4.52 4.26
C PRO A 236 -7.89 -4.85 5.65
N ALA A 237 -8.15 -4.01 6.65
CA ALA A 237 -7.70 -4.14 8.04
C ALA A 237 -6.18 -4.01 8.26
N TYR A 238 -5.43 -3.41 7.32
CA TYR A 238 -4.00 -3.15 7.49
C TYR A 238 -3.71 -2.21 8.66
N LEU A 239 -4.40 -1.06 8.67
CA LEU A 239 -4.34 -0.10 9.77
C LEU A 239 -4.89 -0.70 11.07
N MET A 240 -5.76 -1.70 10.95
CA MET A 240 -6.26 -2.43 12.09
C MET A 240 -5.23 -3.36 12.73
N ALA A 241 -4.46 -4.10 11.93
CA ALA A 241 -3.37 -4.90 12.45
C ALA A 241 -2.33 -4.00 13.16
N TYR A 242 -1.87 -2.94 12.49
CA TYR A 242 -0.84 -2.06 13.02
C TYR A 242 -1.32 -1.25 14.23
N GLY A 243 -2.54 -0.73 14.18
CA GLY A 243 -3.16 0.02 15.28
C GLY A 243 -3.43 -0.83 16.52
N SER A 244 -3.62 -2.15 16.37
CA SER A 244 -3.82 -3.07 17.51
C SER A 244 -2.61 -3.19 18.44
N TYR A 245 -1.42 -2.81 17.95
CA TYR A 245 -0.16 -2.81 18.68
C TYR A 245 0.17 -1.44 19.29
N LEU A 246 -0.68 -0.43 19.13
CA LEU A 246 -0.48 0.90 19.72
C LEU A 246 -0.73 0.91 21.23
N PRO A 247 0.11 1.60 22.02
CA PRO A 247 -0.20 1.95 23.40
C PRO A 247 -1.46 2.82 23.51
N GLU A 248 -2.17 2.74 24.63
CA GLU A 248 -3.43 3.48 24.85
C GLU A 248 -3.28 5.00 24.78
N LYS A 249 -2.13 5.53 25.24
CA LYS A 249 -1.83 6.97 25.28
C LYS A 249 -1.24 7.52 23.96
N SER A 250 -1.31 6.78 22.86
CA SER A 250 -0.74 7.21 21.57
C SER A 250 -1.53 8.36 20.95
N ASP A 251 -0.84 9.26 20.24
CA ASP A 251 -1.44 10.41 19.57
C ASP A 251 -1.85 10.04 18.13
N ILE A 252 -2.93 9.26 18.00
CA ILE A 252 -3.38 8.73 16.69
C ILE A 252 -3.57 9.83 15.64
N PRO A 253 -4.30 10.95 15.91
CA PRO A 253 -4.54 11.95 14.89
C PRO A 253 -3.25 12.55 14.32
N MET A 254 -2.30 12.91 15.19
CA MET A 254 -1.02 13.50 14.77
C MET A 254 -0.10 12.47 14.11
N ASP A 255 -0.01 11.26 14.66
CA ASP A 255 0.85 10.20 14.14
C ASP A 255 0.41 9.79 12.75
N PHE A 256 -0.89 9.59 12.56
CA PHE A 256 -1.42 9.18 11.26
C PHE A 256 -1.46 10.33 10.24
N LEU A 257 -1.62 11.59 10.68
CA LEU A 257 -1.41 12.74 9.81
C LEU A 257 0.03 12.74 9.25
N THR A 258 1.01 12.45 10.11
CA THR A 258 2.42 12.35 9.70
C THR A 258 2.61 11.24 8.67
N VAL A 259 2.00 10.07 8.90
CA VAL A 259 2.01 8.95 7.94
C VAL A 259 1.39 9.37 6.60
N ALA A 260 0.19 9.95 6.61
CA ALA A 260 -0.53 10.34 5.41
C ALA A 260 0.23 11.42 4.62
N TRP A 261 0.85 12.37 5.31
CA TRP A 261 1.68 13.41 4.70
C TRP A 261 2.89 12.83 3.98
N TRP A 262 3.67 11.97 4.64
CA TRP A 262 4.83 11.34 4.02
C TRP A 262 4.44 10.44 2.87
N ASN A 263 3.34 9.69 3.00
CA ASN A 263 2.83 8.85 1.91
C ASN A 263 2.39 9.67 0.69
N LEU A 264 1.62 10.75 0.90
CA LEU A 264 1.23 11.71 -0.14
C LEU A 264 2.47 12.29 -0.83
N PHE A 265 3.43 12.75 -0.02
CA PHE A 265 4.68 13.31 -0.50
C PHE A 265 5.46 12.30 -1.34
N GLY A 266 5.62 11.06 -0.86
CA GLY A 266 6.28 9.98 -1.57
C GLY A 266 5.62 9.70 -2.92
N CYS A 267 4.28 9.63 -2.98
CA CYS A 267 3.55 9.38 -4.22
C CYS A 267 3.83 10.49 -5.25
N ILE A 268 3.74 11.75 -4.81
CA ILE A 268 4.03 12.91 -5.66
C ILE A 268 5.49 12.90 -6.12
N ALA A 269 6.43 12.59 -5.22
CA ALA A 269 7.85 12.47 -5.56
C ALA A 269 8.11 11.35 -6.57
N SER A 270 7.47 10.19 -6.43
CA SER A 270 7.53 9.13 -7.45
C SER A 270 6.91 9.55 -8.78
N GLY A 271 5.79 10.27 -8.76
CA GLY A 271 5.21 10.92 -9.92
C GLY A 271 6.20 11.84 -10.64
N LEU A 272 6.91 12.67 -9.89
CA LEU A 272 7.95 13.57 -10.39
C LEU A 272 9.18 12.85 -10.94
N VAL A 273 9.54 11.68 -10.40
CA VAL A 273 10.64 10.87 -10.94
C VAL A 273 10.26 10.26 -12.28
N VAL A 274 9.03 9.78 -12.42
CA VAL A 274 8.61 8.95 -13.56
C VAL A 274 8.01 9.79 -14.69
N ILE A 275 6.97 10.59 -14.42
CA ILE A 275 6.18 11.24 -15.48
C ILE A 275 7.03 12.21 -16.31
N PRO A 276 7.76 13.17 -15.71
CA PRO A 276 8.50 14.13 -16.50
C PRO A 276 9.55 13.47 -17.39
N ALA A 277 10.25 12.46 -16.85
CA ALA A 277 11.29 11.76 -17.58
C ALA A 277 10.70 11.00 -18.78
N VAL A 278 9.60 10.28 -18.60
CA VAL A 278 8.92 9.55 -19.69
C VAL A 278 8.41 10.49 -20.79
N VAL A 279 7.88 11.67 -20.42
CA VAL A 279 7.45 12.70 -21.37
C VAL A 279 8.64 13.27 -22.15
N ALA A 280 9.73 13.63 -21.47
CA ALA A 280 10.92 14.20 -22.11
C ALA A 280 11.56 13.27 -23.15
N PHE A 281 11.44 11.96 -22.97
CA PHE A 281 11.92 10.96 -23.93
C PHE A 281 10.85 10.48 -24.92
N GLY A 282 9.67 11.10 -24.96
CA GLY A 282 8.61 10.80 -25.92
C GLY A 282 8.03 9.39 -25.79
N LEU A 283 8.08 8.80 -24.59
CA LEU A 283 7.71 7.41 -24.36
C LEU A 283 6.25 7.27 -23.94
N ASN A 284 5.68 6.07 -24.15
CA ASN A 284 4.30 5.78 -23.79
C ASN A 284 4.13 5.66 -22.26
N LEU A 285 3.34 6.57 -21.68
CA LEU A 285 2.96 6.58 -20.25
C LEU A 285 1.93 5.51 -19.89
N GLN A 286 1.23 4.92 -20.87
CA GLN A 286 0.10 3.99 -20.68
C GLN A 286 0.52 2.51 -20.74
N SER A 287 1.77 2.19 -20.40
CA SER A 287 2.29 0.82 -20.46
C SER A 287 2.02 0.00 -19.20
N GLY A 288 1.26 0.53 -18.23
CA GLY A 288 0.86 -0.17 -17.01
C GLY A 288 2.07 -0.67 -16.20
N PRO A 289 2.06 -1.90 -15.67
CA PRO A 289 3.20 -2.46 -14.92
C PRO A 289 4.52 -2.48 -15.70
N SER A 290 4.46 -2.56 -17.04
CA SER A 290 5.67 -2.57 -17.88
C SER A 290 6.37 -1.20 -17.94
N LEU A 291 5.71 -0.11 -17.53
CA LEU A 291 6.32 1.23 -17.40
C LEU A 291 7.62 1.18 -16.59
N THR A 292 7.62 0.42 -15.50
CA THR A 292 8.77 0.32 -14.59
C THR A 292 9.92 -0.50 -15.17
N TYR A 293 9.61 -1.60 -15.84
CA TYR A 293 10.61 -2.61 -16.23
C TYR A 293 11.03 -2.50 -17.71
N VAL A 294 10.33 -1.69 -18.50
CA VAL A 294 10.59 -1.48 -19.93
C VAL A 294 10.90 -0.01 -20.19
N THR A 295 9.95 0.87 -19.88
CA THR A 295 10.07 2.29 -20.22
C THR A 295 11.16 2.99 -19.41
N LEU A 296 11.22 2.80 -18.09
CA LEU A 296 12.22 3.47 -17.25
C LEU A 296 13.67 3.04 -17.51
N PRO A 297 13.99 1.75 -17.74
CA PRO A 297 15.32 1.36 -18.19
C PRO A 297 15.80 2.09 -19.44
N TYR A 298 14.91 2.31 -20.41
CA TYR A 298 15.24 3.09 -21.60
C TYR A 298 15.60 4.54 -21.24
N VAL A 299 14.87 5.15 -20.31
CA VAL A 299 15.16 6.50 -19.80
C VAL A 299 16.51 6.54 -19.08
N PHE A 300 16.82 5.54 -18.25
CA PHE A 300 18.10 5.45 -17.55
C PHE A 300 19.29 5.31 -18.50
N ALA A 301 19.12 4.61 -19.62
CA ALA A 301 20.15 4.44 -20.65
C ALA A 301 20.63 5.79 -21.23
N GLN A 302 19.75 6.80 -21.25
CA GLN A 302 20.07 8.14 -21.75
C GLN A 302 20.80 9.02 -20.73
N MET A 303 21.06 8.51 -19.52
CA MET A 303 21.67 9.27 -18.43
C MET A 303 23.12 8.84 -18.18
N PRO A 304 24.02 9.80 -17.85
CA PRO A 304 25.31 9.45 -17.27
C PRO A 304 25.12 8.62 -15.99
N PHE A 305 26.03 7.66 -15.76
CA PHE A 305 25.95 6.72 -14.65
C PHE A 305 24.65 5.88 -14.64
N SER A 306 24.14 5.55 -15.83
CA SER A 306 22.88 4.81 -16.05
C SER A 306 22.71 3.59 -15.14
N GLY A 307 23.76 2.76 -14.98
CA GLY A 307 23.72 1.59 -14.11
C GLY A 307 23.52 1.91 -12.62
N LEU A 308 24.14 2.99 -12.11
CA LEU A 308 23.94 3.44 -10.74
C LEU A 308 22.53 3.99 -10.54
N ILE A 309 22.01 4.75 -11.51
CA ILE A 309 20.65 5.30 -11.46
C ILE A 309 19.61 4.17 -11.46
N ALA A 310 19.78 3.18 -12.35
CA ALA A 310 18.92 2.00 -12.40
C ALA A 310 18.96 1.23 -11.07
N PHE A 311 20.16 0.99 -10.52
CA PHE A 311 20.30 0.34 -9.22
C PHE A 311 19.60 1.13 -8.11
N LEU A 312 19.83 2.43 -7.99
CA LEU A 312 19.20 3.27 -6.98
C LEU A 312 17.67 3.26 -7.10
N PHE A 313 17.14 3.33 -8.33
CA PHE A 313 15.71 3.28 -8.59
C PHE A 313 15.10 1.94 -8.17
N PHE A 314 15.61 0.81 -8.67
CA PHE A 314 15.09 -0.51 -8.32
C PHE A 314 15.32 -0.84 -6.84
N PHE A 315 16.42 -0.39 -6.25
CA PHE A 315 16.68 -0.57 -4.83
C PHE A 315 15.72 0.24 -3.96
N ALA A 316 15.41 1.49 -4.31
CA ALA A 316 14.37 2.26 -3.64
C ALA A 316 13.01 1.56 -3.75
N MET A 317 12.66 1.07 -4.95
CA MET A 317 11.46 0.27 -5.15
C MET A 317 11.43 -0.99 -4.30
N LEU A 318 12.56 -1.69 -4.18
CA LEU A 318 12.67 -2.89 -3.37
C LEU A 318 12.47 -2.59 -1.88
N LEU A 319 13.04 -1.49 -1.36
CA LEU A 319 12.86 -1.07 0.03
C LEU A 319 11.39 -0.78 0.36
N GLY A 320 10.69 -0.06 -0.51
CA GLY A 320 9.24 0.19 -0.37
C GLY A 320 8.42 -1.09 -0.54
N GLY A 321 8.74 -1.90 -1.56
CA GLY A 321 8.08 -3.16 -1.86
C GLY A 321 8.18 -4.18 -0.72
N LEU A 322 9.37 -4.38 -0.15
CA LEU A 322 9.58 -5.26 1.00
C LEU A 322 8.86 -4.75 2.24
N SER A 323 8.93 -3.44 2.52
CA SER A 323 8.25 -2.86 3.69
C SER A 323 6.74 -3.06 3.63
N ALA A 324 6.14 -2.83 2.45
CA ALA A 324 4.72 -3.07 2.22
C ALA A 324 4.38 -4.56 2.34
N ALA A 325 5.17 -5.45 1.72
CA ALA A 325 4.94 -6.90 1.78
C ALA A 325 5.04 -7.46 3.22
N ILE A 326 5.96 -6.93 4.04
CA ILE A 326 6.03 -7.24 5.47
C ILE A 326 4.74 -6.81 6.18
N GLY A 327 4.20 -5.63 5.87
CA GLY A 327 2.92 -5.19 6.42
C GLY A 327 1.74 -6.05 5.99
N ILE A 328 1.72 -6.51 4.74
CA ILE A 328 0.67 -7.41 4.24
C ILE A 328 0.75 -8.78 4.92
N MET A 329 1.95 -9.34 5.06
CA MET A 329 2.19 -10.58 5.80
C MET A 329 1.75 -10.45 7.27
N GLU A 330 2.15 -9.37 7.95
CA GLU A 330 1.80 -9.15 9.36
C GLU A 330 0.29 -8.98 9.56
N ASN A 331 -0.42 -8.34 8.62
CA ASN A 331 -1.87 -8.23 8.68
C ASN A 331 -2.55 -9.60 8.59
N SER A 332 -2.12 -10.44 7.65
CA SER A 332 -2.60 -11.83 7.56
C SER A 332 -2.32 -12.61 8.84
N VAL A 333 -1.08 -12.53 9.37
CA VAL A 333 -0.69 -13.23 10.60
C VAL A 333 -1.54 -12.78 11.79
N THR A 334 -1.68 -11.47 11.97
CA THR A 334 -2.46 -10.88 13.07
C THR A 334 -3.90 -11.32 13.02
N THR A 335 -4.52 -11.23 11.84
CA THR A 335 -5.94 -11.51 11.67
C THR A 335 -6.26 -12.99 11.87
N PHE A 336 -5.48 -13.89 11.27
CA PHE A 336 -5.70 -15.34 11.43
C PHE A 336 -5.31 -15.83 12.83
N SER A 337 -4.25 -15.30 13.43
CA SER A 337 -3.84 -15.68 14.79
C SER A 337 -4.91 -15.31 15.81
N ASP A 338 -5.42 -14.06 15.76
CA ASP A 338 -6.46 -13.60 16.68
C ASP A 338 -7.81 -14.27 16.41
N GLY A 339 -8.17 -14.50 15.15
CA GLY A 339 -9.46 -15.08 14.75
C GLY A 339 -9.58 -16.60 14.98
N LEU A 340 -8.48 -17.34 14.82
CA LEU A 340 -8.43 -18.80 14.99
C LEU A 340 -7.87 -19.24 16.35
N GLY A 341 -7.35 -18.32 17.18
CA GLY A 341 -6.64 -18.66 18.41
C GLY A 341 -5.35 -19.43 18.17
N TRP A 342 -4.74 -19.27 16.99
CA TRP A 342 -3.49 -19.96 16.66
C TRP A 342 -2.29 -19.20 17.20
N SER A 343 -1.24 -19.94 17.58
CA SER A 343 0.02 -19.32 17.95
C SER A 343 0.61 -18.59 16.74
N ARG A 344 1.26 -17.45 16.97
CA ARG A 344 1.81 -16.61 15.89
C ARG A 344 2.74 -17.40 14.96
N LYS A 345 3.58 -18.28 15.51
CA LYS A 345 4.47 -19.15 14.73
C LYS A 345 3.70 -20.10 13.81
N LYS A 346 2.69 -20.80 14.34
CA LYS A 346 1.84 -21.70 13.54
C LYS A 346 1.19 -20.93 12.40
N THR A 347 0.58 -19.78 12.71
CA THR A 347 -0.09 -18.94 11.71
C THR A 347 0.86 -18.46 10.62
N LEU A 348 2.05 -17.98 10.99
CA LEU A 348 3.05 -17.53 10.03
C LEU A 348 3.48 -18.65 9.07
N TYR A 349 3.81 -19.85 9.57
CA TYR A 349 4.16 -20.99 8.71
C TYR A 349 3.02 -21.39 7.77
N THR A 350 1.78 -21.40 8.26
CA THR A 350 0.62 -21.68 7.42
C THR A 350 0.47 -20.64 6.32
N ILE A 351 0.59 -19.35 6.64
CA ILE A 351 0.48 -18.27 5.64
C ILE A 351 1.60 -18.36 4.61
N ILE A 352 2.84 -18.69 5.02
CA ILE A 352 3.97 -18.90 4.09
C ILE A 352 3.62 -19.99 3.08
N VAL A 353 3.18 -21.17 3.54
CA VAL A 353 2.83 -22.29 2.66
C VAL A 353 1.68 -21.92 1.71
N VAL A 354 0.62 -21.30 2.24
CA VAL A 354 -0.53 -20.87 1.43
C VAL A 354 -0.14 -19.80 0.42
N THR A 355 0.74 -18.87 0.80
CA THR A 355 1.24 -17.81 -0.10
C THR A 355 2.03 -18.42 -1.26
N ILE A 356 2.96 -19.35 -0.99
CA ILE A 356 3.73 -20.02 -2.05
C ILE A 356 2.79 -20.72 -3.04
N ILE A 357 1.85 -21.52 -2.52
CA ILE A 357 0.91 -22.27 -3.36
C ILE A 357 0.05 -21.32 -4.19
N GLY A 358 -0.48 -20.26 -3.58
CA GLY A 358 -1.30 -19.25 -4.25
C GLY A 358 -0.52 -18.38 -5.24
N SER A 359 0.80 -18.25 -5.09
CA SER A 359 1.66 -17.53 -6.02
C SER A 359 1.83 -18.29 -7.35
N ILE A 360 1.73 -19.63 -7.36
CA ILE A 360 1.92 -20.45 -8.55
C ILE A 360 0.97 -20.03 -9.70
N PRO A 361 -0.37 -20.01 -9.54
CA PRO A 361 -1.24 -19.58 -10.63
C PRO A 361 -1.01 -18.11 -11.04
N CYS A 362 -0.57 -17.25 -10.11
CA CYS A 362 -0.21 -15.86 -10.40
C CYS A 362 1.06 -15.74 -11.28
N ILE A 363 1.99 -16.68 -11.16
CA ILE A 363 3.24 -16.69 -11.95
C ILE A 363 3.01 -17.30 -13.33
N TRP A 364 2.25 -18.40 -13.40
CA TRP A 364 2.09 -19.18 -14.64
C TRP A 364 0.99 -18.69 -15.57
N SER A 365 0.07 -17.85 -15.10
CA SER A 365 -1.02 -17.32 -15.92
C SER A 365 -1.20 -15.82 -15.73
N ASP A 366 -0.80 -15.06 -16.75
CA ASP A 366 -0.94 -13.60 -16.75
C ASP A 366 -2.44 -13.19 -16.71
N SER A 367 -3.32 -13.99 -17.32
CA SER A 367 -4.78 -13.79 -17.23
C SER A 367 -5.32 -14.07 -15.83
N PHE A 368 -4.84 -15.12 -15.15
CA PHE A 368 -5.21 -15.39 -13.76
C PHE A 368 -4.74 -14.24 -12.86
N LEU A 369 -3.49 -13.80 -13.01
CA LEU A 369 -2.92 -12.68 -12.27
C LEU A 369 -3.80 -11.44 -12.39
N ALA A 370 -4.15 -11.03 -13.61
CA ALA A 370 -4.99 -9.86 -13.85
C ALA A 370 -6.38 -9.97 -13.21
N LYS A 371 -7.06 -11.12 -13.37
CA LYS A 371 -8.38 -11.36 -12.78
C LYS A 371 -8.33 -11.43 -11.25
N PHE A 372 -7.28 -12.02 -10.71
CA PHE A 372 -7.10 -12.18 -9.27
C PHE A 372 -6.74 -10.86 -8.59
N ASP A 373 -5.87 -10.04 -9.21
CA ASP A 373 -5.59 -8.67 -8.78
C ASP A 373 -6.88 -7.85 -8.71
N TYR A 374 -7.76 -7.96 -9.73
CA TYR A 374 -9.05 -7.28 -9.70
C TYR A 374 -9.97 -7.73 -8.56
N ILE A 375 -10.11 -9.05 -8.36
CA ILE A 375 -10.96 -9.61 -7.28
C ILE A 375 -10.48 -9.13 -5.91
N ILE A 376 -9.18 -9.14 -5.67
CA ILE A 376 -8.61 -8.85 -4.36
C ILE A 376 -8.36 -7.35 -4.17
N GLY A 377 -7.66 -6.72 -5.10
CA GLY A 377 -7.14 -5.36 -5.05
C GLY A 377 -8.18 -4.28 -5.37
N ASP A 378 -9.24 -4.59 -6.11
CA ASP A 378 -10.33 -3.64 -6.40
C ASP A 378 -11.63 -4.04 -5.68
N LEU A 379 -12.19 -5.20 -6.00
CA LEU A 379 -13.49 -5.60 -5.44
C LEU A 379 -13.42 -5.91 -3.94
N GLY A 380 -12.50 -6.77 -3.52
CA GLY A 380 -12.34 -7.15 -2.12
C GLY A 380 -11.90 -5.99 -1.25
N TYR A 381 -11.02 -5.14 -1.77
CA TYR A 381 -10.55 -3.92 -1.13
C TYR A 381 -11.70 -2.94 -0.87
N THR A 382 -12.47 -2.58 -1.90
CA THR A 382 -13.60 -1.64 -1.76
C THR A 382 -14.73 -2.22 -0.91
N LEU A 383 -14.98 -3.52 -0.99
CA LEU A 383 -15.97 -4.21 -0.15
C LEU A 383 -15.61 -4.15 1.33
N THR A 384 -14.38 -4.50 1.69
CA THR A 384 -13.90 -4.43 3.08
C THR A 384 -13.86 -3.00 3.60
N ALA A 385 -13.43 -2.04 2.78
CA ALA A 385 -13.44 -0.62 3.11
C ALA A 385 -14.86 -0.09 3.40
N ALA A 386 -15.85 -0.42 2.56
CA ALA A 386 -17.24 -0.02 2.75
C ALA A 386 -17.83 -0.63 4.03
N ILE A 387 -17.61 -1.92 4.28
CA ILE A 387 -18.07 -2.60 5.51
C ILE A 387 -17.45 -1.95 6.75
N MET A 388 -16.14 -1.73 6.76
CA MET A 388 -15.43 -1.08 7.87
C MET A 388 -16.00 0.32 8.12
N ALA A 389 -16.16 1.13 7.08
CA ALA A 389 -16.63 2.49 7.22
C ALA A 389 -18.06 2.57 7.78
N ILE A 390 -18.98 1.72 7.31
CA ILE A 390 -20.35 1.66 7.82
C ILE A 390 -20.37 1.30 9.31
N VAL A 391 -19.62 0.26 9.69
CA VAL A 391 -19.56 -0.21 11.08
C VAL A 391 -19.00 0.88 11.99
N LEU A 392 -17.93 1.55 11.58
CA LEU A 392 -17.34 2.63 12.38
C LEU A 392 -18.22 3.89 12.42
N ALA A 393 -18.91 4.22 11.33
CA ALA A 393 -19.72 5.42 11.23
C ALA A 393 -21.01 5.32 12.05
N TRP A 394 -21.66 4.15 11.99
CA TRP A 394 -23.05 3.97 12.46
C TRP A 394 -23.20 2.96 13.60
N CYS A 395 -22.46 1.85 13.60
CA CYS A 395 -22.56 0.85 14.67
C CYS A 395 -21.73 1.24 15.90
N VAL A 396 -20.48 1.64 15.69
CA VAL A 396 -19.62 2.22 16.73
C VAL A 396 -20.01 3.67 16.99
N GLY A 397 -20.20 4.44 15.91
CA GLY A 397 -20.56 5.84 15.94
C GLY A 397 -19.35 6.76 15.81
N ALA A 398 -19.29 7.54 14.72
CA ALA A 398 -18.19 8.49 14.46
C ALA A 398 -17.94 9.47 15.63
N LYS A 399 -19.02 9.96 16.26
CA LYS A 399 -18.94 10.82 17.45
C LYS A 399 -18.22 10.14 18.60
N LYS A 400 -18.54 8.87 18.87
CA LYS A 400 -17.91 8.08 19.93
C LYS A 400 -16.41 7.93 19.68
N ILE A 401 -16.04 7.58 18.46
CA ILE A 401 -14.63 7.48 18.04
C ILE A 401 -13.90 8.80 18.32
N ARG A 402 -14.48 9.92 17.89
CA ARG A 402 -13.89 11.24 18.06
C ARG A 402 -13.76 11.66 19.53
N THR A 403 -14.82 11.52 20.32
CA THR A 403 -14.89 12.09 21.68
C THR A 403 -14.37 11.17 22.76
N GLU A 404 -14.23 9.86 22.51
CA GLU A 404 -13.76 8.90 23.50
C GLU A 404 -12.45 8.24 23.08
N TRP A 405 -12.27 7.92 21.79
CA TRP A 405 -11.14 7.09 21.33
C TRP A 405 -10.02 7.88 20.68
N LEU A 406 -10.24 9.13 20.29
CA LEU A 406 -9.24 10.04 19.73
C LEU A 406 -8.93 11.20 20.69
N THR A 407 -9.18 11.01 21.98
CA THR A 407 -8.91 12.00 23.04
C THR A 407 -7.43 12.11 23.37
N GLY A 408 -7.01 13.27 23.91
CA GLY A 408 -5.63 13.52 24.33
C GLY A 408 -4.63 13.72 23.18
N SER A 409 -5.13 13.89 21.95
CA SER A 409 -4.30 14.18 20.77
C SER A 409 -3.84 15.64 20.74
N SER A 410 -2.65 15.87 20.17
CA SER A 410 -2.15 17.22 19.83
C SER A 410 -2.98 17.89 18.73
N LEU A 411 -3.77 17.11 17.97
CA LEU A 411 -4.68 17.59 16.93
C LEU A 411 -6.13 17.26 17.32
N PRO A 412 -6.81 18.13 18.09
CA PRO A 412 -8.18 17.90 18.53
C PRO A 412 -9.14 17.94 17.34
N LEU A 413 -9.92 16.87 17.17
CA LEU A 413 -10.87 16.74 16.07
C LEU A 413 -12.24 17.37 16.42
N GLY A 414 -12.72 18.24 15.55
CA GLY A 414 -14.01 18.92 15.68
C GLY A 414 -15.19 18.08 15.15
N ARG A 415 -16.40 18.59 15.32
CA ARG A 415 -17.65 17.95 14.83
C ARG A 415 -17.65 17.69 13.32
N TRP A 416 -16.83 18.42 12.56
CA TRP A 416 -16.64 18.21 11.13
C TRP A 416 -16.23 16.77 10.81
N PHE A 417 -15.44 16.11 11.67
CA PHE A 417 -15.02 14.72 11.46
C PHE A 417 -16.24 13.78 11.42
N ASP A 418 -17.20 13.98 12.33
CA ASP A 418 -18.42 13.17 12.40
C ASP A 418 -19.22 13.27 11.09
N VAL A 419 -19.29 14.48 10.53
CA VAL A 419 -20.02 14.79 9.29
C VAL A 419 -19.28 14.20 8.08
N ILE A 420 -17.99 14.50 7.92
CA ILE A 420 -17.18 14.01 6.80
C ILE A 420 -17.17 12.48 6.77
N TYR A 421 -16.95 11.85 7.93
CA TYR A 421 -16.88 10.39 7.98
C TYR A 421 -18.22 9.73 7.60
N LYS A 422 -19.34 10.27 8.08
CA LYS A 422 -20.67 9.71 7.79
C LYS A 422 -21.19 10.01 6.40
N TYR A 423 -20.98 11.22 5.91
CA TYR A 423 -21.68 11.74 4.73
C TYR A 423 -20.78 11.96 3.52
N ALA A 424 -19.46 11.84 3.67
CA ALA A 424 -18.52 11.82 2.54
C ALA A 424 -17.83 10.46 2.41
N VAL A 425 -17.13 10.00 3.47
CA VAL A 425 -16.35 8.75 3.41
C VAL A 425 -17.25 7.54 3.10
N VAL A 426 -18.31 7.31 3.88
CA VAL A 426 -19.18 6.14 3.67
C VAL A 426 -19.82 6.10 2.28
N PRO A 427 -20.48 7.16 1.77
CA PRO A 427 -21.04 7.16 0.41
C PRO A 427 -19.98 6.94 -0.68
N ILE A 428 -18.81 7.54 -0.54
CA ILE A 428 -17.73 7.40 -1.52
C ILE A 428 -17.22 5.95 -1.58
N LEU A 429 -17.02 5.29 -0.44
CA LEU A 429 -16.59 3.89 -0.42
C LEU A 429 -17.67 2.95 -0.98
N LEU A 430 -18.95 3.24 -0.72
CA LEU A 430 -20.07 2.52 -1.32
C LEU A 430 -20.13 2.72 -2.83
N PHE A 431 -19.88 3.93 -3.31
CA PHE A 431 -19.81 4.24 -4.73
C PHE A 431 -18.67 3.48 -5.43
N LEU A 432 -17.47 3.46 -4.82
CA LEU A 432 -16.34 2.68 -5.36
C LEU A 432 -16.65 1.19 -5.40
N LEU A 433 -17.25 0.64 -4.34
CA LEU A 433 -17.71 -0.76 -4.33
C LEU A 433 -18.71 -1.01 -5.47
N PHE A 434 -19.67 -0.12 -5.68
CA PHE A 434 -20.62 -0.23 -6.78
C PHE A 434 -19.93 -0.21 -8.15
N GLN A 435 -18.95 0.68 -8.36
CA GLN A 435 -18.16 0.70 -9.59
C GLN A 435 -17.37 -0.61 -9.79
N SER A 436 -16.75 -1.14 -8.74
CA SER A 436 -16.06 -2.44 -8.79
C SER A 436 -17.02 -3.61 -9.05
N LEU A 437 -18.30 -3.51 -8.67
CA LEU A 437 -19.29 -4.52 -9.05
C LEU A 437 -19.68 -4.40 -10.54
N LEU A 438 -19.87 -3.18 -11.04
CA LEU A 438 -20.22 -2.93 -12.45
C LEU A 438 -19.13 -3.30 -13.45
N ASN A 439 -17.87 -3.28 -13.03
CA ASN A 439 -16.74 -3.63 -13.89
C ASN A 439 -16.47 -5.14 -13.95
N ILE A 440 -17.12 -5.98 -13.13
CA ILE A 440 -16.95 -7.45 -13.17
C ILE A 440 -17.15 -8.01 -14.59
N PRO A 441 -18.22 -7.66 -15.34
CA PRO A 441 -18.42 -8.24 -16.65
C PRO A 441 -17.27 -7.96 -17.60
N LYS A 442 -16.73 -6.73 -17.61
CA LYS A 442 -15.63 -6.31 -18.50
C LYS A 442 -14.31 -7.04 -18.24
N ILE A 443 -14.12 -7.57 -17.04
CA ILE A 443 -12.88 -8.26 -16.64
C ILE A 443 -12.97 -9.77 -16.89
N PHE A 444 -14.18 -10.32 -16.82
CA PHE A 444 -14.40 -11.78 -16.87
C PHE A 444 -15.02 -12.30 -18.17
N PHE A 445 -15.70 -11.45 -18.94
CA PHE A 445 -16.35 -11.75 -20.21
C PHE A 445 -15.92 -10.73 -21.27
#